data_AF-A0A8J8M9K2-F1
#
_entry.id   AF-A0A8J8M9K2-F1
#
_cell.length_a   1.000
_cell.length_b   1.000
_cell.length_c   1.000
_cell.angle_alpha   90.00
_cell.angle_beta   90.00
_cell.angle_gamma   90.00
#
_symmetry.space_group_name_H-M   'P 1'
#
loop_
_entity.id
_entity.type
_entity.pdbx_description
1 polymer ?
#
loop_
_entity_poly.entity_id
_entity_poly.type
_entity_poly.pdbx_seq_one_letter_code
_entity_poly.pdbx_strand_id
1 'polypeptide(L)'
;MESIIEQLFNGEIDSYENFCQTDEYIKATSEVIKVEGEFQDLINQEQREVYERLLDIKSESSVIESKIHFVYGFKIGFKLAFELYGENQNNQI
;
A
#
# COMPACT_ATOMS: atom_id res chain seq x y z
N MET A 1 17.74 -11.63 -15.27
CA MET A 1 16.29 -11.79 -15.03
C MET A 1 16.03 -11.15 -13.69
N GLU A 2 15.29 -10.04 -13.66
CA GLU A 2 14.80 -9.48 -12.40
C GLU A 2 13.81 -10.46 -11.76
N SER A 3 13.78 -10.50 -10.43
CA SER A 3 12.87 -11.36 -9.67
C SER A 3 11.41 -11.01 -9.94
N ILE A 4 10.48 -11.97 -9.90
CA ILE A 4 9.03 -11.68 -9.97
C ILE A 4 8.58 -10.67 -8.89
N ILE A 5 9.30 -10.63 -7.77
CA ILE A 5 9.07 -9.65 -6.68
C ILE A 5 9.52 -8.25 -7.12
N GLU A 6 10.65 -8.13 -7.82
CA GLU A 6 11.14 -6.84 -8.35
C GLU A 6 10.21 -6.34 -9.45
N GLN A 7 9.75 -7.24 -10.32
CA GLN A 7 8.79 -6.91 -11.38
C GLN A 7 7.44 -6.45 -10.82
N LEU A 8 6.90 -7.12 -9.79
CA LEU A 8 5.68 -6.68 -9.10
C LEU A 8 5.90 -5.36 -8.34
N PHE A 9 7.08 -5.17 -7.75
CA PHE A 9 7.42 -3.96 -7.02
C PHE A 9 7.58 -2.74 -7.95
N ASN A 10 8.17 -2.93 -9.13
CA ASN A 10 8.39 -1.89 -10.13
C ASN A 10 7.13 -1.60 -10.98
N GLY A 11 6.04 -2.35 -10.77
CA GLY A 11 4.79 -2.21 -11.53
C GLY A 11 4.82 -2.85 -12.92
N GLU A 12 5.82 -3.68 -13.23
CA GLU A 12 5.86 -4.47 -14.48
C GLU A 12 4.83 -5.61 -14.47
N ILE A 13 4.51 -6.12 -13.28
CA ILE A 13 3.34 -6.96 -13.04
C ILE A 13 2.37 -6.11 -12.22
N ASP A 14 1.35 -5.59 -12.89
CA ASP A 14 0.45 -4.65 -12.26
C ASP A 14 -0.67 -5.37 -11.49
N SER A 15 -0.68 -5.21 -10.17
CA SER A 15 -1.83 -5.62 -9.35
C SER A 15 -3.00 -4.62 -9.48
N TYR A 16 -2.74 -3.43 -10.03
CA TYR A 16 -3.70 -2.35 -10.22
C TYR A 16 -4.65 -2.59 -11.40
N GLU A 17 -4.21 -3.23 -12.48
CA GLU A 17 -5.09 -3.67 -13.58
C GLU A 17 -6.22 -4.62 -13.11
N ASN A 18 -6.03 -5.30 -11.97
CA ASN A 18 -7.04 -6.14 -11.33
C ASN A 18 -7.53 -5.57 -9.97
N PHE A 19 -7.22 -4.30 -9.68
CA PHE A 19 -7.69 -3.64 -8.46
C PHE A 19 -9.19 -3.42 -8.55
N CYS A 20 -9.94 -4.36 -7.98
CA CYS A 20 -11.38 -4.25 -7.84
C CYS A 20 -11.66 -3.30 -6.67
N GLN A 21 -12.00 -2.05 -6.98
CA GLN A 21 -12.46 -1.09 -5.97
C GLN A 21 -13.67 -1.67 -5.25
N THR A 22 -13.51 -1.96 -3.96
CA THR A 22 -14.62 -2.40 -3.13
C THR A 22 -15.51 -1.21 -2.79
N ASP A 23 -16.79 -1.45 -2.51
CA ASP A 23 -17.71 -0.40 -2.05
C ASP A 23 -17.17 0.29 -0.79
N GLU A 24 -16.48 -0.46 0.08
CA GLU A 24 -15.82 0.06 1.28
C GLU A 24 -14.69 1.04 0.92
N TYR A 25 -13.83 0.68 -0.04
CA TYR A 25 -12.78 1.55 -0.54
C TYR A 25 -13.37 2.84 -1.12
N ILE A 26 -14.36 2.73 -2.00
CA ILE A 26 -15.01 3.88 -2.64
C ILE A 26 -15.61 4.81 -1.59
N LYS A 27 -16.31 4.26 -0.58
CA LYS A 27 -16.91 5.03 0.50
C LYS A 27 -15.84 5.77 1.31
N ALA A 28 -14.79 5.07 1.73
CA ALA A 28 -13.71 5.66 2.52
C ALA A 28 -13.00 6.79 1.74
N THR A 29 -12.66 6.57 0.47
CA THR A 29 -12.00 7.58 -0.36
C THR A 29 -12.90 8.80 -0.60
N SER A 30 -14.20 8.57 -0.82
CA SER A 30 -15.16 9.67 -0.99
C SER A 30 -15.29 10.52 0.27
N GLU A 31 -15.25 9.91 1.46
CA GLU A 31 -15.31 10.62 2.73
C GLU A 31 -14.04 11.44 2.97
N VAL A 32 -12.86 10.91 2.63
CA VAL A 32 -11.59 11.66 2.67
C VAL A 32 -11.66 12.91 1.80
N ILE A 33 -12.05 12.76 0.52
CA ILE A 33 -12.16 13.88 -0.43
C ILE A 33 -13.11 14.95 0.11
N LYS A 34 -14.26 14.53 0.66
CA LYS A 34 -15.25 15.44 1.20
C LYS A 34 -14.69 16.26 2.37
N VAL A 35 -14.14 15.58 3.39
CA VAL A 35 -13.63 16.24 4.60
C VAL A 35 -12.42 17.11 4.29
N GLU A 36 -11.56 16.68 3.37
CA GLU A 36 -10.43 17.47 2.91
C GLU A 36 -10.88 18.74 2.19
N GLY A 37 -11.90 18.66 1.33
CA GLY A 37 -12.51 19.83 0.70
C GLY A 37 -13.08 20.82 1.73
N GLU A 38 -13.85 20.32 2.70
CA GLU A 38 -14.39 21.14 3.80
C GLU A 38 -13.27 21.81 4.61
N PHE A 39 -12.18 21.09 4.90
CA PHE A 39 -11.03 21.66 5.61
C PHE A 39 -10.31 22.73 4.78
N GLN A 40 -10.14 22.48 3.48
CA GLN A 40 -9.49 23.38 2.56
C GLN A 40 -10.26 24.71 2.35
N ASP A 41 -11.57 24.73 2.58
CA ASP A 41 -12.40 25.94 2.58
C ASP A 41 -12.27 26.77 3.88
N LEU A 42 -11.79 26.17 4.97
CA LEU A 42 -11.66 26.81 6.29
C LEU A 42 -10.29 27.47 6.51
N ILE A 43 -9.29 27.10 5.72
CA ILE A 43 -7.92 27.57 5.86
C ILE A 43 -7.61 28.72 4.89
N ASN A 44 -6.64 29.56 5.27
CA ASN A 44 -6.15 30.61 4.39
C ASN A 44 -5.11 30.08 3.38
N GLN A 45 -4.69 30.93 2.44
CA GLN A 45 -3.75 30.55 1.38
C GLN A 45 -2.38 30.05 1.90
N GLU A 46 -1.80 30.71 2.91
CA GLU A 46 -0.51 30.29 3.48
C GLU A 46 -0.62 28.91 4.15
N GLN A 47 -1.71 28.67 4.88
CA GLN A 47 -1.99 27.39 5.51
C GLN A 47 -2.25 26.29 4.47
N ARG A 48 -2.91 26.62 3.36
CA ARG A 48 -3.14 25.72 2.23
C ARG A 48 -1.82 25.28 1.60
N GLU A 49 -0.88 26.19 1.37
CA GLU A 49 0.45 25.84 0.83
C GLU A 49 1.23 24.91 1.76
N VAL A 50 1.16 25.15 3.08
CA VAL A 50 1.76 24.23 4.07
C VAL A 50 1.06 22.86 4.05
N TYR A 51 -0.26 22.83 3.91
CA TYR A 51 -1.04 21.60 3.86
C TYR A 51 -0.73 20.78 2.59
N GLU A 52 -0.68 21.41 1.42
CA GLU A 52 -0.32 20.75 0.16
C GLU A 52 1.08 20.13 0.25
N ARG A 53 2.06 20.87 0.78
CA ARG A 53 3.40 20.34 1.00
C ARG A 53 3.43 19.17 2.00
N LEU A 54 2.58 19.21 3.03
CA LEU A 54 2.43 18.10 3.96
C LEU A 54 1.89 16.85 3.25
N LEU A 55 0.90 16.99 2.37
CA LEU A 55 0.34 15.89 1.59
C LEU A 55 1.38 15.26 0.67
N ASP A 56 2.21 16.07 0.00
CA ASP A 56 3.30 15.58 -0.85
C ASP A 56 4.28 14.71 -0.04
N ILE A 57 4.75 15.23 1.09
CA ILE A 57 5.68 14.51 1.98
C ILE A 57 5.04 13.22 2.53
N LYS A 58 3.76 13.27 2.91
CA LYS A 58 3.04 12.07 3.40
C LYS A 58 2.87 11.04 2.30
N SER A 59 2.57 11.47 1.07
CA SER A 59 2.43 10.58 -0.09
C SER A 59 3.75 9.87 -0.39
N GLU A 60 4.85 10.61 -0.46
CA GLU A 60 6.19 10.04 -0.66
C GLU A 60 6.57 9.05 0.45
N SER A 61 6.35 9.44 1.72
CA SER A 61 6.59 8.56 2.86
C SER A 61 5.74 7.29 2.80
N SER A 62 4.47 7.38 2.38
CA SER A 62 3.55 6.25 2.28
C SER A 62 3.99 5.26 1.20
N VAL A 63 4.50 5.76 0.06
CA VAL A 63 5.06 4.90 -1.00
C VAL A 63 6.29 4.13 -0.49
N ILE A 64 7.19 4.82 0.23
CA ILE A 64 8.38 4.19 0.81
C ILE A 64 7.99 3.13 1.86
N GLU A 65 7.07 3.46 2.76
CA GLU A 65 6.56 2.53 3.78
C GLU A 65 5.90 1.31 3.13
N SER A 66 5.06 1.53 2.12
CA SER A 66 4.40 0.46 1.36
C SER A 66 5.41 -0.48 0.73
N LYS A 67 6.51 0.04 0.16
CA LYS A 67 7.63 -0.78 -0.35
C LYS A 67 8.24 -1.66 0.74
N ILE A 68 8.54 -1.07 1.89
CA ILE A 68 9.18 -1.78 3.01
C ILE A 68 8.24 -2.90 3.51
N HIS A 69 6.97 -2.57 3.73
CA HIS A 69 5.97 -3.50 4.23
C HIS A 69 5.66 -4.60 3.22
N PHE A 70 5.62 -4.28 1.92
CA PHE A 70 5.42 -5.26 0.87
C PHE A 70 6.54 -6.31 0.89
N VAL A 71 7.81 -5.89 0.85
CA VAL A 71 8.96 -6.81 0.86
C VAL A 71 9.02 -7.62 2.15
N TYR A 72 8.79 -6.98 3.30
CA TYR A 72 8.80 -7.65 4.59
C TYR A 72 7.66 -8.67 4.71
N GLY A 73 6.43 -8.27 4.41
CA GLY A 73 5.24 -9.10 4.44
C GLY A 73 5.36 -10.31 3.52
N PHE A 74 5.92 -10.12 2.32
CA PHE A 74 6.18 -11.21 1.39
C PHE A 74 7.18 -12.22 1.96
N LYS A 75 8.28 -11.76 2.55
CA LYS A 75 9.27 -12.65 3.22
C LYS A 75 8.65 -13.42 4.39
N ILE A 76 7.79 -12.79 5.18
CA ILE A 76 7.05 -13.46 6.27
C ILE A 76 6.10 -14.51 5.70
N GLY A 77 5.35 -14.20 4.64
CA GLY A 77 4.45 -15.15 3.97
C GLY A 77 5.19 -16.41 3.51
N PHE A 78 6.39 -16.27 2.94
CA PHE A 78 7.23 -17.42 2.58
C PHE A 78 7.64 -18.24 3.80
N LYS A 79 8.08 -17.60 4.89
CA LYS A 79 8.44 -18.31 6.12
C LYS A 79 7.26 -19.11 6.68
N LEU A 80 6.08 -18.51 6.73
CA LEU A 80 4.85 -19.18 7.17
C LEU A 80 4.50 -20.36 6.26
N ALA A 81 4.62 -20.21 4.94
CA ALA A 81 4.41 -21.32 4.02
C ALA A 81 5.41 -22.45 4.26
N PHE A 82 6.70 -22.15 4.45
CA PHE A 82 7.71 -23.16 4.77
C PHE A 82 7.46 -23.86 6.10
N GLU A 83 6.95 -23.16 7.12
CA GLU A 83 6.55 -23.77 8.39
C GLU A 83 5.41 -24.78 8.16
N LEU A 84 4.33 -24.34 7.51
CA LEU A 84 3.16 -25.18 7.24
C LEU A 84 3.46 -26.37 6.33
N TYR A 85 4.26 -26.19 5.27
CA TYR A 85 4.56 -27.25 4.29
C TYR A 85 5.80 -28.08 4.65
N GLY A 86 6.74 -27.51 5.41
CA GLY A 86 7.94 -28.20 5.89
C GLY A 86 7.63 -29.20 7.00
N GLU A 87 6.69 -28.91 7.90
CA GLU A 87 6.22 -29.87 8.90
C GLU A 87 5.45 -31.05 8.27
N ASN A 88 4.74 -30.81 7.17
CA ASN A 88 4.00 -31.85 6.44
C ASN A 88 4.89 -32.92 5.79
N GLN A 89 6.19 -32.66 5.58
CA GLN A 89 7.12 -33.67 5.05
C GLN A 89 7.74 -34.55 6.16
N ASN A 90 7.79 -34.07 7.41
CA ASN A 90 8.34 -34.83 8.53
C ASN A 90 7.33 -35.75 9.22
N ASN A 91 6.02 -35.57 8.98
CA ASN A 91 4.94 -36.41 9.52
C ASN A 91 4.46 -37.52 8.56
N GLN A 92 5.17 -37.77 7.45
CA GLN A 92 4.88 -38.87 6.50
C GLN A 92 5.90 -40.02 6.55
N ILE A 93 6.64 -40.19 7.67
CA ILE A 93 7.55 -41.33 7.89
C ILE A 93 6.98 -42.26 8.96
#